data_AF-A0A6P1GB93-F1
#
_entry.id   AF-A0A6P1GB93-F1
#
_cell.length_a   1.000
_cell.length_b   1.000
_cell.length_c   1.000
_cell.angle_alpha   90.00
_cell.angle_beta   90.00
_cell.angle_gamma   90.00
#
_symmetry.space_group_name_H-M   'P 1'
#
loop_
_entity.id
_entity.type
_entity.pdbx_description
1 polymer ?
#
loop_
_entity_poly.entity_id
_entity_poly.type
_entity_poly.pdbx_seq_one_letter_code
_entity_poly.pdbx_strand_id
1 'polypeptide(L)' 'MRGNVHDTAVRFRANNALIVAATQKARREGMSLSELLRHALRKEVREAA' A
#
# COMPACT_ATOMS: atom_id res chain seq x y z
N MET A 1 -19.42 -4.58 -15.96
CA MET A 1 -19.07 -5.12 -14.63
C MET A 1 -17.59 -4.81 -14.39
N ARG A 2 -17.26 -3.76 -13.63
CA ARG A 2 -15.86 -3.43 -13.31
C ARG A 2 -15.38 -4.50 -12.32
N GLY A 3 -14.58 -5.45 -12.78
CA GLY A 3 -14.04 -6.52 -11.95
C GLY A 3 -13.31 -5.95 -10.73
N ASN A 4 -13.51 -6.55 -9.57
CA ASN A 4 -12.72 -6.21 -8.38
C ASN A 4 -11.26 -6.54 -8.70
N VAL A 5 -10.43 -5.51 -8.92
CA VAL A 5 -9.00 -5.66 -9.25
C VAL A 5 -8.18 -6.05 -8.02
N HIS A 6 -8.81 -6.11 -6.84
CA HIS A 6 -8.21 -6.49 -5.57
C HIS A 6 -9.04 -7.64 -4.98
N ASP A 7 -8.55 -8.86 -5.11
CA ASP A 7 -9.25 -10.10 -4.75
C ASP A 7 -8.66 -10.81 -3.53
N THR A 8 -7.40 -10.52 -3.19
CA THR A 8 -6.63 -11.25 -2.18
C THR A 8 -6.16 -10.34 -1.05
N ALA A 9 -6.33 -10.80 0.20
CA ALA A 9 -5.88 -10.08 1.39
C ALA A 9 -4.39 -10.34 1.67
N VAL A 10 -3.65 -9.29 2.03
CA VAL A 10 -2.25 -9.38 2.48
C VAL A 10 -2.20 -9.28 4.01
N ARG A 11 -1.50 -10.20 4.67
CA ARG A 11 -1.34 -10.25 6.13
C ARG A 11 0.13 -10.45 6.51
N PHE A 12 0.67 -9.56 7.33
CA PHE A 12 1.99 -9.67 7.94
C PHE A 12 2.05 -8.77 9.19
N ARG A 13 3.08 -8.97 10.04
CA ARG A 13 3.32 -8.10 11.19
C ARG A 13 4.15 -6.89 10.76
N ALA A 14 3.76 -5.71 11.19
CA ALA A 14 4.48 -4.47 10.96
C ALA A 14 4.64 -3.70 12.27
N ASN A 15 5.73 -2.93 12.38
CA ASN A 15 5.93 -2.01 13.48
C ASN A 15 4.83 -0.92 13.44
N ASN A 16 4.20 -0.61 14.58
CA ASN A 16 3.19 0.43 14.66
C ASN A 16 3.69 1.81 14.21
N ALA A 17 4.93 2.17 14.54
CA ALA A 17 5.52 3.44 14.13
C ALA A 17 5.59 3.57 12.60
N LEU A 18 5.88 2.45 11.91
CA LEU A 18 5.88 2.40 10.45
C LEU A 18 4.47 2.62 9.87
N ILE A 19 3.45 1.98 10.46
CA ILE A 19 2.06 2.14 10.01
C ILE A 19 1.57 3.58 10.20
N VAL A 20 1.93 4.22 11.32
CA VAL A 20 1.60 5.63 11.58
C VAL A 20 2.25 6.55 10.55
N ALA A 21 3.55 6.38 10.31
CA ALA A 21 4.28 7.17 9.31
C ALA A 21 3.73 6.98 7.88
N ALA A 22 3.43 5.72 7.51
CA ALA A 22 2.83 5.41 6.21
C ALA A 22 1.44 6.04 6.07
N THR A 23 0.62 6.02 7.12
CA THR A 23 -0.71 6.63 7.12
C THR A 23 -0.64 8.14 6.93
N GLN A 24 0.30 8.81 7.62
CA GLN A 24 0.52 10.26 7.44
C GLN A 24 0.98 10.58 6.01
N LYS A 25 1.88 9.77 5.45
CA LYS A 25 2.30 9.91 4.05
C LYS A 25 1.12 9.77 3.09
N ALA A 26 0.31 8.73 3.25
CA ALA A 26 -0.86 8.49 2.39
C ALA A 26 -1.81 9.69 2.40
N ARG A 27 -2.09 10.25 3.59
CA ARG A 27 -2.92 11.46 3.74
C ARG A 27 -2.34 12.67 3.01
N ARG A 28 -1.03 12.92 3.12
CA ARG A 28 -0.37 14.04 2.41
C ARG A 28 -0.45 13.90 0.90
N GLU A 29 -0.50 12.67 0.39
CA GLU A 29 -0.59 12.36 -1.04
C GLU A 29 -2.05 12.21 -1.52
N GLY A 30 -3.05 12.43 -0.65
CA GLY A 30 -4.47 12.29 -1.00
C GLY A 30 -4.90 10.84 -1.24
N MET A 31 -4.17 9.87 -0.68
CA MET A 31 -4.40 8.43 -0.85
C MET A 31 -4.83 7.76 0.47
N SER A 32 -5.49 6.62 0.36
CA SER A 32 -5.64 5.67 1.47
C SER A 32 -4.34 4.91 1.76
N LEU A 33 -4.21 4.37 2.96
CA LEU A 33 -3.06 3.53 3.33
C LEU A 33 -2.91 2.33 2.37
N SER A 34 -4.01 1.66 2.03
CA SER A 34 -4.00 0.52 1.13
C SER A 34 -3.52 0.87 -0.28
N GLU A 35 -3.83 2.06 -0.78
CA GLU A 35 -3.32 2.54 -2.07
C GLU A 35 -1.83 2.82 -2.02
N LEU A 36 -1.36 3.50 -0.96
CA LEU A 36 0.07 3.75 -0.77
C LEU A 36 0.86 2.44 -0.72
N LEU A 37 0.38 1.44 0.03
CA LEU A 37 1.04 0.14 0.15
C LEU A 37 1.11 -0.59 -1.20
N ARG A 38 0.02 -0.60 -1.98
CA ARG A 38 0.02 -1.18 -3.33
C ARG A 38 0.95 -0.42 -4.27
N HIS A 39 0.98 0.91 -4.21
CA HIS A 39 1.86 1.73 -5.01
C HIS A 39 3.33 1.43 -4.71
N ALA A 40 3.70 1.39 -3.43
CA ALA A 40 5.05 1.04 -3.00
C ALA A 40 5.46 -0.36 -3.48
N LEU A 41 4.59 -1.36 -3.29
CA LEU A 41 4.85 -2.73 -3.74
C LEU A 41 5.04 -2.81 -5.26
N ARG A 42 4.19 -2.13 -6.05
CA ARG A 42 4.34 -2.10 -7.52
C ARG A 42 5.64 -1.43 -7.96
N LYS A 43 6.09 -0.40 -7.24
CA LYS A 43 7.36 0.28 -7.52
C LYS A 43 8.53 -0.68 -7.32
N GLU A 44 8.60 -1.35 -6.16
CA GLU A 44 9.68 -2.29 -5.87
C GLU A 44 9.71 -3.48 -6.84
N VAL A 45 8.54 -4.05 -7.17
CA VAL A 45 8.46 -5.15 -8.15
C VAL A 45 8.94 -4.71 -9.54
N ARG A 46 8.69 -3.45 -9.93
CA ARG A 46 9.17 -2.92 -11.21
C ARG A 46 10.68 -2.69 -11.22
N GLU A 47 11.26 -2.28 -10.09
CA GLU A 47 12.70 -2.01 -9.99
C GLU A 47 13.52 -3.31 -9.87
N ALA A 48 12.91 -4.39 -9.37
CA ALA A 48 13.54 -5.70 -9.23
C ALA A 48 13.48 -6.58 -10.49
N ALA A 49 12.76 -6.15 -11.55
CA ALA A 49 12.57 -6.89 -12.81
C ALA A 49 13.41 -6.30 -13.94
#